data_AF-A0A8S3HXU0-F1
#
_entry.id   AF-A0A8S3HXU0-F1
#
_cell.length_a   1.000
_cell.length_b   1.000
_cell.length_c   1.000
_cell.angle_alpha   90.00
_cell.angle_beta   90.00
_cell.angle_gamma   90.00
#
_symmetry.space_group_name_H-M   'P 1'
#
loop_
_entity.id
_entity.type
_entity.pdbx_description
1 polymer ?
#
loop_
_entity_poly.entity_id
_entity_poly.type
_entity_poly.pdbx_seq_one_letter_code
_entity_poly.pdbx_strand_id
1 'polypeptide(L)'
;MGCVRISLGGAIRYILEKQRHTILGKEMQEVLIKGKDILPETAVRCLEVALMNAKCQTRGYILDGFPLTKQHVELLVEKGIIPFKLFELECDVTECTIRAMKDRSDLNRPYPLPDSPEAISYKNAIYQSEIMPVRQWYTEEHKNWMTLNAKSNKWLIWDRILNETAAVTKKIQNYIERKSFNKAASIADLCISPQE
;
A
#
# COMPACT_ATOMS: atom_id res chain seq x y z
N MET A 1 5.05 4.77 -15.03
CA MET A 1 5.32 5.67 -13.90
C MET A 1 6.59 5.35 -13.12
N GLY A 2 7.31 4.23 -13.35
CA GLY A 2 8.66 4.04 -12.78
C GLY A 2 8.73 3.88 -11.24
N CYS A 3 7.62 4.04 -10.53
CA CYS A 3 7.49 3.84 -9.08
C CYS A 3 7.86 2.43 -8.67
N VAL A 4 8.33 2.28 -7.44
CA VAL A 4 8.67 0.98 -6.86
C VAL A 4 7.44 0.39 -6.16
N ARG A 5 7.00 -0.80 -6.57
CA ARG A 5 5.98 -1.56 -5.84
C ARG A 5 6.60 -2.16 -4.57
N ILE A 6 5.97 -1.92 -3.42
CA ILE A 6 6.38 -2.45 -2.13
C ILE A 6 5.16 -3.05 -1.44
N SER A 7 5.24 -4.33 -1.10
CA SER A 7 4.30 -4.97 -0.17
C SER A 7 4.99 -5.17 1.18
N LEU A 8 4.20 -5.37 2.25
CA LEU A 8 4.75 -5.61 3.59
C LEU A 8 5.70 -6.82 3.61
N GLY A 9 5.30 -7.93 2.97
CA GLY A 9 6.17 -9.10 2.81
C GLY A 9 7.41 -8.82 1.96
N GLY A 10 7.33 -7.92 0.98
CA GLY A 10 8.48 -7.44 0.21
C GLY A 10 9.46 -6.64 1.06
N ALA A 11 8.97 -5.76 1.93
CA ALA A 11 9.78 -4.99 2.87
C ALA A 11 10.50 -5.90 3.88
N ILE A 12 9.78 -6.86 4.47
CA ILE A 12 10.37 -7.85 5.39
C ILE A 12 11.48 -8.65 4.69
N ARG A 13 11.22 -9.16 3.48
CA ARG A 13 12.23 -9.86 2.69
C ARG A 13 13.45 -8.98 2.40
N TYR A 14 13.24 -7.71 2.07
CA TYR A 14 14.34 -6.75 1.88
C TYR A 14 15.22 -6.63 3.12
N ILE A 15 14.63 -6.49 4.32
CA ILE A 15 15.39 -6.45 5.59
C ILE A 15 16.16 -7.76 5.80
N LEU A 16 15.49 -8.89 5.61
CA LEU A 16 16.09 -10.21 5.73
C LEU A 16 17.15 -10.49 4.67
N GLU A 17 17.21 -9.80 3.55
CA GLU A 17 18.24 -10.04 2.51
C GLU A 17 19.39 -9.04 2.60
N LYS A 18 19.08 -7.77 2.88
CA LYS A 18 20.04 -6.65 2.77
C LYS A 18 20.49 -6.10 4.11
N GLN A 19 19.73 -6.32 5.18
CA GLN A 19 19.95 -5.70 6.49
C GLN A 19 20.03 -6.73 7.64
N ARG A 20 20.38 -7.99 7.35
CA ARG A 20 20.46 -9.10 8.34
C ARG A 20 21.26 -8.78 9.59
N HIS A 21 22.32 -7.99 9.47
CA HIS A 21 23.26 -7.68 10.55
C HIS A 21 22.74 -6.60 11.51
N THR A 22 21.71 -5.84 11.10
CA THR A 22 21.11 -4.79 11.92
C THR A 22 20.27 -5.38 13.06
N ILE A 23 19.93 -4.54 14.06
CA ILE A 23 19.04 -4.93 15.16
C ILE A 23 17.69 -5.43 14.63
N LEU A 24 17.09 -4.68 13.70
CA LEU A 24 15.82 -5.07 13.07
C LEU A 24 15.96 -6.38 12.28
N GLY A 25 17.07 -6.57 11.55
CA GLY A 25 17.33 -7.81 10.83
C GLY A 25 17.42 -9.04 11.73
N LYS A 26 18.11 -8.92 12.87
CA LYS A 26 18.22 -9.99 13.87
C LYS A 26 16.88 -10.27 14.54
N GLU A 27 16.16 -9.22 14.96
CA GLU A 27 14.81 -9.32 15.52
C GLU A 27 13.87 -10.09 14.58
N MET A 28 13.86 -9.73 13.30
CA MET A 28 13.04 -10.39 12.28
C MET A 28 13.41 -11.86 12.07
N GLN A 29 14.71 -12.18 12.05
CA GLN A 29 15.16 -13.56 11.94
C GLN A 29 14.71 -14.40 13.14
N GLU A 30 14.86 -13.88 14.34
CA GLU A 30 14.46 -14.60 15.55
C GLU A 30 12.95 -14.86 15.60
N VAL A 31 12.13 -13.85 15.28
CA VAL A 31 10.66 -13.98 15.25
C VAL A 31 10.25 -15.09 14.28
N LEU A 32 10.82 -15.08 13.07
CA LEU A 32 10.49 -16.06 12.03
C LEU A 32 11.00 -17.47 12.34
N ILE A 33 12.21 -17.62 12.88
CA ILE A 33 12.76 -18.94 13.29
C ILE A 33 11.90 -19.55 14.41
N LYS A 34 11.37 -18.71 15.31
CA LYS A 34 10.47 -19.14 16.39
C LYS A 34 9.03 -19.39 15.92
N GLY A 35 8.73 -19.18 14.64
CA GLY A 35 7.39 -19.36 14.07
C GLY A 35 6.34 -18.41 14.66
N LYS A 36 6.76 -17.22 15.11
CA LYS A 36 5.87 -16.22 15.71
C LYS A 36 5.37 -15.23 14.65
N ASP A 37 4.19 -14.68 14.90
CA ASP A 37 3.65 -13.59 14.10
C ASP A 37 4.49 -12.31 14.27
N ILE A 38 4.59 -11.56 13.17
CA ILE A 38 5.30 -10.28 13.15
C ILE A 38 4.33 -9.21 13.64
N LEU A 39 4.71 -8.50 14.71
CA LEU A 39 3.93 -7.39 15.24
C LEU A 39 3.79 -6.26 14.22
N PRO A 40 2.62 -5.58 14.13
CA PRO A 40 2.39 -4.48 13.20
C PRO A 40 3.46 -3.39 13.27
N GLU A 41 3.91 -3.03 14.47
CA GLU A 41 4.93 -2.00 14.72
C GLU A 41 6.27 -2.40 14.08
N THR A 42 6.69 -3.65 14.25
CA THR A 42 7.92 -4.17 13.65
C THR A 42 7.78 -4.26 12.12
N ALA A 43 6.60 -4.62 11.62
CA ALA A 43 6.34 -4.67 10.18
C ALA A 43 6.40 -3.27 9.54
N VAL A 44 5.84 -2.24 10.19
CA VAL A 44 5.92 -0.84 9.74
C VAL A 44 7.36 -0.31 9.82
N ARG A 45 8.14 -0.68 10.85
CA ARG A 45 9.60 -0.37 10.88
C ARG A 45 10.35 -0.98 9.69
N CYS A 46 10.01 -2.21 9.30
CA CYS A 46 10.58 -2.83 8.10
C CYS A 46 10.20 -2.05 6.83
N LEU A 47 8.95 -1.60 6.75
CA LEU A 47 8.45 -0.80 5.63
C LEU A 47 9.18 0.55 5.55
N GLU A 48 9.32 1.26 6.66
CA GLU A 48 10.06 2.53 6.77
C GLU A 48 11.48 2.40 6.20
N VAL A 49 12.24 1.40 6.64
CA VAL A 49 13.60 1.15 6.14
C VAL A 49 13.61 0.79 4.66
N ALA A 50 12.63 0.02 4.18
CA ALA A 50 12.52 -0.30 2.75
C ALA A 50 12.24 0.96 1.89
N LEU A 51 11.45 1.90 2.41
CA LEU A 51 11.10 3.16 1.75
C LEU A 51 12.27 4.15 1.70
N MET A 52 13.27 4.04 2.59
CA MET A 52 14.51 4.83 2.53
C MET A 52 15.39 4.49 1.31
N ASN A 53 15.07 3.45 0.54
CA ASN A 53 15.78 3.14 -0.69
C ASN A 53 15.74 4.32 -1.69
N ALA A 54 16.90 4.69 -2.23
CA ALA A 54 17.05 5.82 -3.16
C ALA A 54 16.07 5.79 -4.35
N LYS A 55 15.69 4.60 -4.85
CA LYS A 55 14.69 4.49 -5.93
C LYS A 55 13.30 4.93 -5.48
N CYS A 56 12.91 4.63 -4.25
CA CYS A 56 11.62 5.03 -3.70
C CYS A 56 11.57 6.54 -3.45
N GLN A 57 12.68 7.10 -2.97
CA GLN A 57 12.82 8.54 -2.73
C GLN A 57 12.80 9.34 -4.05
N THR A 58 13.41 8.82 -5.11
CA THR A 58 13.52 9.54 -6.40
C THR A 58 12.34 9.30 -7.34
N ARG A 59 11.73 8.12 -7.34
CA ARG A 59 10.66 7.73 -8.29
C ARG A 59 9.29 7.60 -7.64
N GLY A 60 9.20 7.70 -6.32
CA GLY A 60 8.02 7.33 -5.56
C GLY A 60 7.85 5.82 -5.41
N TYR A 61 6.82 5.44 -4.67
CA TYR A 61 6.50 4.06 -4.34
C TYR A 61 4.99 3.81 -4.40
N ILE A 62 4.61 2.54 -4.50
CA ILE A 62 3.24 2.06 -4.40
C ILE A 62 3.21 1.04 -3.27
N LEU A 63 2.44 1.33 -2.23
CA LEU A 63 2.15 0.34 -1.19
C LEU A 63 1.06 -0.60 -1.69
N ASP A 64 1.38 -1.89 -1.70
CA ASP A 64 0.49 -2.94 -2.21
C ASP A 64 -0.02 -3.82 -1.07
N GLY A 65 -1.34 -3.79 -0.86
CA GLY A 65 -2.03 -4.53 0.20
C GLY A 65 -1.87 -3.94 1.61
N PHE A 66 -1.55 -2.66 1.74
CA PHE A 66 -1.34 -1.98 3.02
C PHE A 66 -1.66 -0.47 2.89
N PRO A 67 -2.25 0.19 3.90
CA PRO A 67 -2.76 -0.34 5.19
C PRO A 67 -4.11 -1.06 5.08
N LEU A 68 -4.40 -1.94 6.04
CA LEU A 68 -5.65 -2.73 6.09
C LEU A 68 -6.47 -2.57 7.37
N THR A 69 -5.92 -1.94 8.41
CA THR A 69 -6.58 -1.76 9.72
C THR A 69 -6.32 -0.36 10.23
N LYS A 70 -7.11 0.11 11.20
CA LYS A 70 -6.91 1.43 11.81
C LYS A 70 -5.52 1.56 12.45
N GLN A 71 -5.06 0.54 13.16
CA GLN A 71 -3.72 0.52 13.76
C GLN A 71 -2.61 0.70 12.70
N HIS A 72 -2.76 0.10 11.52
CA HIS A 72 -1.79 0.31 10.43
C HIS A 72 -1.74 1.76 9.96
N VAL A 73 -2.89 2.44 9.92
CA VAL A 73 -2.95 3.86 9.56
C VAL A 73 -2.25 4.71 10.61
N GLU A 74 -2.55 4.49 11.89
CA GLU A 74 -1.93 5.22 13.01
C GLU A 74 -0.39 5.08 12.99
N LEU A 75 0.12 3.86 12.79
CA LEU A 75 1.56 3.60 12.70
C LEU A 75 2.20 4.23 11.46
N LEU A 76 1.51 4.27 10.32
CA LEU A 76 2.00 4.94 9.13
C LEU A 76 2.12 6.45 9.34
N VAL A 77 1.10 7.06 9.97
CA VAL A 77 1.07 8.49 10.29
C VAL A 77 2.18 8.85 11.27
N GLU A 78 2.39 8.05 12.33
CA GLU A 78 3.49 8.23 13.27
C GLU A 78 4.86 8.25 12.58
N LYS A 79 5.02 7.47 11.50
CA LYS A 79 6.23 7.42 10.68
C LYS A 79 6.28 8.47 9.55
N GLY A 80 5.28 9.35 9.45
CA GLY A 80 5.19 10.34 8.37
C GLY A 80 4.99 9.71 6.99
N ILE A 81 4.49 8.49 6.90
CA ILE A 81 4.26 7.77 5.64
C ILE A 81 2.78 7.93 5.26
N ILE A 82 2.46 8.97 4.50
CA ILE A 82 1.08 9.24 4.06
C ILE A 82 0.99 9.07 2.53
N PRO A 83 0.23 8.08 2.02
CA PRO A 83 0.03 7.93 0.58
C PRO A 83 -0.71 9.12 -0.03
N PHE A 84 -0.28 9.60 -1.20
CA PHE A 84 -0.97 10.68 -1.93
C PHE A 84 -2.30 10.26 -2.56
N LYS A 85 -2.49 8.97 -2.83
CA LYS A 85 -3.72 8.44 -3.40
C LYS A 85 -3.87 6.98 -3.00
N LEU A 86 -5.07 6.58 -2.64
CA LEU A 86 -5.43 5.21 -2.34
C LEU A 86 -6.44 4.73 -3.37
N PHE A 87 -6.15 3.57 -3.97
CA PHE A 87 -7.03 2.93 -4.92
C PHE A 87 -7.56 1.63 -4.32
N GLU A 88 -8.85 1.61 -4.02
CA GLU A 88 -9.56 0.42 -3.60
C GLU A 88 -10.13 -0.30 -4.82
N LEU A 89 -9.79 -1.58 -4.99
CA LEU A 89 -10.34 -2.43 -6.04
C LEU A 89 -11.50 -3.24 -5.47
N GLU A 90 -12.72 -2.77 -5.69
CA GLU A 90 -13.93 -3.40 -5.20
C GLU A 90 -14.32 -4.61 -6.07
N CYS A 91 -14.46 -5.76 -5.43
CA CYS A 91 -14.85 -7.01 -6.06
C CYS A 91 -15.67 -7.84 -5.06
N ASP A 92 -16.65 -8.60 -5.55
CA ASP A 92 -17.37 -9.53 -4.68
C ASP A 92 -16.53 -10.79 -4.39
N VAL A 93 -16.82 -11.42 -3.25
CA VAL A 93 -16.10 -12.61 -2.80
C VAL A 93 -16.21 -13.79 -3.77
N THR A 94 -17.29 -13.90 -4.53
CA THR A 94 -17.50 -14.97 -5.51
C THR A 94 -16.52 -14.83 -6.67
N GLU A 95 -16.44 -13.63 -7.26
CA GLU A 95 -15.48 -13.32 -8.32
C GLU A 95 -14.03 -13.44 -7.82
N CYS A 96 -13.73 -12.97 -6.60
CA CYS A 96 -12.42 -13.18 -5.95
C CYS A 96 -12.07 -14.67 -5.84
N THR A 97 -13.03 -15.51 -5.45
CA THR A 97 -12.83 -16.95 -5.31
C THR A 97 -12.59 -17.62 -6.65
N ILE A 98 -13.35 -17.26 -7.70
CA ILE A 98 -13.15 -17.77 -9.06
C ILE A 98 -11.74 -17.45 -9.56
N ARG A 99 -11.27 -16.20 -9.37
CA ARG A 99 -9.93 -15.77 -9.76
C ARG A 99 -8.85 -16.50 -8.96
N ALA A 100 -9.01 -16.61 -7.64
CA ALA A 100 -8.07 -17.32 -6.77
C ALA A 100 -7.93 -18.80 -7.14
N MET A 101 -9.04 -19.48 -7.47
CA MET A 101 -8.99 -20.86 -7.97
C MET A 101 -8.24 -21.00 -9.29
N LYS A 102 -8.39 -20.03 -10.19
CA LYS A 102 -7.65 -19.99 -11.46
C LYS A 102 -6.17 -19.74 -11.23
N ASP A 103 -5.82 -18.82 -10.34
CA ASP A 103 -4.42 -18.51 -10.02
C ASP A 103 -3.75 -19.69 -9.29
N ARG A 104 -4.51 -20.45 -8.50
CA ARG A 104 -4.03 -21.67 -7.82
C ARG A 104 -3.53 -22.73 -8.79
N SER A 105 -4.03 -22.78 -10.02
CA SER A 105 -3.57 -23.74 -11.04
C SER A 105 -2.33 -23.27 -11.82
N ASP A 106 -1.84 -22.05 -11.57
CA ASP A 106 -0.60 -21.56 -12.18
C ASP A 106 0.63 -22.26 -11.58
N LEU A 107 1.37 -22.96 -12.44
CA LEU A 107 2.58 -23.70 -12.08
C LEU A 107 3.81 -22.77 -11.89
N ASN A 108 3.76 -21.52 -12.34
CA ASN A 108 4.87 -20.57 -12.25
C ASN A 108 4.87 -19.77 -10.94
N ARG A 109 4.06 -20.16 -9.95
CA ARG A 109 3.96 -19.40 -8.70
C ARG A 109 5.26 -19.54 -7.87
N PRO A 110 5.77 -18.43 -7.30
CA PRO A 110 7.01 -18.44 -6.53
C PRO A 110 6.86 -19.15 -5.17
N TYR A 111 5.65 -19.20 -4.62
CA TYR A 111 5.35 -19.88 -3.36
C TYR A 111 3.85 -20.24 -3.27
N PRO A 112 3.47 -21.23 -2.44
CA PRO A 112 2.07 -21.52 -2.16
C PRO A 112 1.37 -20.35 -1.46
N LEU A 113 0.15 -20.05 -1.89
CA LEU A 113 -0.71 -19.03 -1.30
C LEU A 113 -2.00 -19.67 -0.74
N PRO A 114 -2.58 -19.13 0.35
CA PRO A 114 -3.84 -19.62 0.91
C PRO A 114 -5.03 -19.11 0.06
N ASP A 115 -5.28 -19.82 -1.03
CA ASP A 115 -6.27 -19.51 -2.07
C ASP A 115 -7.42 -20.52 -2.13
N SER A 116 -7.65 -21.27 -1.04
CA SER A 116 -8.85 -22.11 -0.93
C SER A 116 -10.09 -21.23 -0.74
N PRO A 117 -11.29 -21.68 -1.13
CA PRO A 117 -12.52 -20.91 -0.93
C PRO A 117 -12.73 -20.49 0.53
N GLU A 118 -12.40 -21.37 1.47
CA GLU A 118 -12.48 -21.10 2.91
C GLU A 118 -11.50 -20.01 3.32
N ALA A 119 -10.26 -20.06 2.82
CA ALA A 119 -9.24 -19.05 3.08
C ALA A 119 -9.61 -17.68 2.48
N ILE A 120 -10.17 -17.65 1.26
CA ILE A 120 -10.64 -16.42 0.62
C ILE A 120 -11.82 -15.82 1.37
N SER A 121 -12.80 -16.66 1.76
CA SER A 121 -13.96 -16.21 2.54
C SER A 121 -13.54 -15.63 3.89
N TYR A 122 -12.64 -16.32 4.60
CA TYR A 122 -12.08 -15.85 5.87
C TYR A 122 -11.35 -14.50 5.73
N LYS A 123 -10.47 -14.36 4.72
CA LYS A 123 -9.78 -13.10 4.43
C LYS A 123 -10.76 -11.97 4.10
N ASN A 124 -11.78 -12.25 3.30
CA ASN A 124 -12.80 -11.26 2.96
C ASN A 124 -13.59 -10.82 4.20
N ALA A 125 -13.95 -11.74 5.09
CA ALA A 125 -14.64 -11.41 6.33
C ALA A 125 -13.82 -10.44 7.20
N ILE A 126 -12.52 -10.70 7.37
CA ILE A 126 -11.60 -9.80 8.11
C ILE A 126 -11.51 -8.44 7.42
N TYR A 127 -11.30 -8.43 6.09
CA TYR A 127 -11.22 -7.19 5.32
C TYR A 127 -12.47 -6.33 5.51
N GLN A 128 -13.66 -6.92 5.37
CA GLN A 128 -14.93 -6.20 5.51
C GLN A 128 -15.12 -5.63 6.93
N SER A 129 -14.63 -6.33 7.97
CA SER A 129 -14.69 -5.84 9.35
C SER A 129 -13.74 -4.68 9.64
N GLU A 130 -12.60 -4.60 8.94
CA GLU A 130 -11.51 -3.66 9.27
C GLU A 130 -11.40 -2.45 8.33
N ILE A 131 -11.90 -2.57 7.09
CA ILE A 131 -11.63 -1.54 6.06
C ILE A 131 -12.41 -0.25 6.27
N MET A 132 -13.61 -0.32 6.87
CA MET A 132 -14.48 0.85 7.04
C MET A 132 -13.80 2.01 7.77
N PRO A 133 -13.19 1.83 8.96
CA PRO A 133 -12.49 2.92 9.65
C PRO A 133 -11.30 3.46 8.85
N VAL A 134 -10.59 2.61 8.09
CA VAL A 134 -9.48 3.03 7.21
C VAL A 134 -10.00 3.92 6.09
N ARG A 135 -11.07 3.49 5.40
CA ARG A 135 -11.72 4.25 4.33
C ARG A 135 -12.20 5.60 4.83
N GLN A 136 -12.85 5.62 6.00
CA GLN A 136 -13.36 6.85 6.61
C GLN A 136 -12.22 7.84 6.86
N TRP A 137 -11.14 7.40 7.51
CA TRP A 137 -9.99 8.24 7.84
C TRP A 137 -9.37 8.90 6.58
N TYR A 138 -9.07 8.13 5.54
CA TYR A 138 -8.48 8.67 4.31
C TYR A 138 -9.44 9.56 3.50
N THR A 139 -10.74 9.32 3.60
CA THR A 139 -11.76 10.14 2.93
C THR A 139 -11.94 11.48 3.63
N GLU A 140 -11.97 11.49 4.96
CA GLU A 140 -12.19 12.69 5.77
C GLU A 140 -10.95 13.56 5.88
N GLU A 141 -9.80 12.97 6.23
CA GLU A 141 -8.57 13.72 6.50
C GLU A 141 -7.85 14.19 5.24
N HIS A 142 -7.76 13.32 4.22
CA HIS A 142 -6.90 13.56 3.05
C HIS A 142 -7.63 13.63 1.71
N LYS A 143 -8.92 13.27 1.66
CA LYS A 143 -9.75 13.24 0.43
C LYS A 143 -9.06 12.50 -0.73
N ASN A 144 -8.29 11.46 -0.41
CA ASN A 144 -7.39 10.78 -1.34
C ASN A 144 -7.81 9.34 -1.66
N TRP A 145 -8.97 8.89 -1.17
CA TRP A 145 -9.54 7.57 -1.45
C TRP A 145 -10.30 7.52 -2.78
N MET A 146 -10.10 6.46 -3.56
CA MET A 146 -10.85 6.20 -4.79
C MET A 146 -11.19 4.71 -4.91
N THR A 147 -12.46 4.40 -5.03
CA THR A 147 -12.94 3.03 -5.26
C THR A 147 -13.15 2.77 -6.75
N LEU A 148 -12.72 1.60 -7.23
CA LEU A 148 -12.76 1.17 -8.61
C LEU A 148 -13.37 -0.23 -8.70
N ASN A 149 -14.31 -0.43 -9.64
CA ASN A 149 -14.89 -1.74 -9.88
C ASN A 149 -13.89 -2.70 -10.54
N ALA A 150 -13.41 -3.68 -9.76
CA ALA A 150 -12.41 -4.66 -10.15
C ALA A 150 -12.92 -5.76 -11.10
N LYS A 151 -14.22 -5.80 -11.41
CA LYS A 151 -14.80 -6.66 -12.46
C LYS A 151 -14.55 -6.12 -13.86
N SER A 152 -14.22 -4.84 -13.97
CA SER A 152 -13.93 -4.20 -15.24
C SER A 152 -12.68 -4.80 -15.89
N ASN A 153 -12.52 -4.56 -17.19
CA ASN A 153 -11.31 -4.95 -17.91
C ASN A 153 -10.05 -4.33 -17.27
N LYS A 154 -8.97 -5.13 -17.14
CA LYS A 154 -7.67 -4.71 -16.59
C LYS A 154 -7.14 -3.42 -17.22
N TRP A 155 -7.29 -3.24 -18.54
CA TRP A 155 -6.88 -2.05 -19.26
C TRP A 155 -7.66 -0.80 -18.84
N LEU A 156 -8.98 -0.92 -18.64
CA LEU A 156 -9.80 0.20 -18.19
C LEU A 156 -9.41 0.65 -16.78
N ILE A 157 -9.17 -0.31 -15.88
CA ILE A 157 -8.72 -0.02 -14.52
C ILE A 157 -7.33 0.65 -14.57
N TRP A 158 -6.42 0.09 -15.36
CA TRP A 158 -5.07 0.62 -15.53
C TRP A 158 -5.08 2.06 -16.07
N ASP A 159 -5.85 2.32 -17.12
CA ASP A 159 -5.95 3.65 -17.74
C ASP A 159 -6.53 4.67 -16.75
N ARG A 160 -7.58 4.30 -16.01
CA ARG A 160 -8.15 5.17 -14.96
C ARG A 160 -7.13 5.51 -13.87
N ILE A 161 -6.44 4.51 -13.32
CA ILE A 161 -5.42 4.73 -12.28
C ILE A 161 -4.28 5.58 -12.83
N LEU A 162 -3.84 5.33 -14.06
CA LEU A 162 -2.77 6.09 -14.71
C LEU A 162 -3.16 7.56 -14.87
N ASN A 163 -4.35 7.84 -15.40
CA ASN A 163 -4.84 9.20 -15.61
C ASN A 163 -4.99 9.96 -14.29
N GLU A 164 -5.57 9.33 -13.27
CA GLU A 164 -5.71 9.92 -11.94
C GLU A 164 -4.35 10.22 -11.30
N THR A 165 -3.43 9.25 -11.35
CA THR A 165 -2.09 9.44 -10.77
C THR A 165 -1.29 10.51 -11.52
N ALA A 166 -1.42 10.57 -12.84
CA ALA A 166 -0.77 11.61 -13.66
C ALA A 166 -1.32 13.01 -13.32
N ALA A 167 -2.63 13.14 -13.10
CA ALA A 167 -3.25 14.40 -12.70
C ALA A 167 -2.74 14.87 -11.33
N VAL A 168 -2.68 13.99 -10.34
CA VAL A 168 -2.15 14.29 -9.00
C VAL A 168 -0.66 14.64 -9.06
N THR A 169 0.15 13.86 -9.79
CA THR A 169 1.59 14.12 -9.95
C THR A 169 1.85 15.49 -10.57
N LYS A 170 1.06 15.87 -11.59
CA LYS A 170 1.15 17.19 -12.22
C LYS A 170 0.82 18.32 -11.25
N LYS A 171 -0.18 18.16 -10.37
CA LYS A 171 -0.52 19.15 -9.34
C LYS A 171 0.64 19.33 -8.35
N ILE A 172 1.23 18.23 -7.87
CA ILE A 172 2.38 18.25 -6.96
C ILE A 172 3.58 18.94 -7.61
N GLN A 173 3.92 18.57 -8.85
CA GLN A 173 5.03 19.18 -9.57
C GLN A 173 4.83 20.69 -9.77
N ASN A 174 3.63 21.10 -10.19
CA ASN A 174 3.29 22.51 -10.34
C ASN A 174 3.42 23.27 -9.01
N TYR A 175 3.02 22.67 -7.89
CA TYR A 175 3.18 23.28 -6.58
C TYR A 175 4.65 23.51 -6.22
N ILE A 176 5.48 22.47 -6.36
CA ILE A 176 6.93 22.53 -6.06
C ILE A 176 7.62 23.58 -6.95
N GLU A 177 7.34 23.58 -8.25
CA GLU A 177 7.92 24.54 -9.19
C GLU A 177 7.53 25.98 -8.82
N ARG A 178 6.25 26.25 -8.58
CA ARG A 178 5.78 27.60 -8.22
C ARG A 178 6.38 28.08 -6.90
N LYS A 179 6.50 27.19 -5.91
CA LYS A 179 7.17 27.49 -4.63
C LYS A 179 8.65 27.83 -4.84
N SER A 180 9.35 27.10 -5.72
CA SER A 180 10.76 27.39 -6.04
C SER A 180 10.97 28.77 -6.68
N PHE A 181 9.97 29.29 -7.38
CA PHE A 181 9.97 30.64 -7.96
C PHE A 181 9.35 31.71 -7.05
N ASN A 182 9.09 31.41 -5.77
CA ASN A 182 8.38 32.31 -4.83
C ASN A 182 7.03 32.84 -5.37
N LYS A 183 6.31 32.01 -6.13
CA LYS A 183 4.97 32.33 -6.67
C LYS A 183 3.89 31.64 -5.84
N ALA A 184 2.71 32.26 -5.75
CA ALA A 184 1.54 31.65 -5.15
C ALA A 184 1.21 30.31 -5.83
N ALA A 185 1.04 29.25 -5.06
CA ALA A 185 0.75 27.90 -5.52
C ALA A 185 -0.52 27.37 -4.85
N SER A 186 -1.35 26.65 -5.60
CA SER A 186 -2.55 26.03 -5.04
C SER A 186 -2.17 24.87 -4.13
N ILE A 187 -2.76 24.84 -2.94
CA ILE A 187 -2.67 23.71 -2.00
C ILE A 187 -3.83 22.73 -2.11
N ALA A 188 -4.80 23.02 -2.98
CA ALA A 188 -5.96 22.14 -3.20
C ALA A 188 -5.50 20.77 -3.71
N ASP A 189 -6.08 19.71 -3.13
CA ASP A 189 -5.85 18.31 -3.48
C ASP A 189 -4.39 17.84 -3.33
N LEU A 190 -3.59 18.47 -2.46
CA LEU A 190 -2.22 18.04 -2.12
C LEU A 190 -2.15 17.10 -0.89
N CYS A 191 -3.28 16.50 -0.49
CA CYS A 191 -3.38 15.63 0.69
C CYS A 191 -2.97 16.30 2.02
N ILE A 192 -3.16 17.61 2.14
CA ILE A 192 -2.92 18.38 3.36
C ILE A 192 -4.15 18.26 4.27
N SER A 193 -3.95 17.98 5.55
CA SER A 193 -5.06 17.90 6.50
C SER A 193 -5.58 19.31 6.83
N PRO A 194 -6.84 19.47 7.23
CA PRO A 194 -7.38 20.80 7.60
C PRO A 194 -6.71 21.45 8.82
N GLN A 195 -5.87 20.72 9.55
CA GLN A 195 -5.28 21.11 10.82
C GLN A 195 -3.80 21.52 10.71
N GLU A 196 -3.23 21.49 9.50
CA GLU A 196 -1.84 21.90 9.18
C GLU A 196 -1.72 23.36 8.70
#